data_AF-A0A552QTQ1-F1
#
_entry.id   AF-A0A552QTQ1-F1
#
_cell.length_a   1.000
_cell.length_b   1.000
_cell.length_c   1.000
_cell.angle_alpha   90.00
_cell.angle_beta   90.00
_cell.angle_gamma   90.00
#
_symmetry.space_group_name_H-M   'P 1'
#
loop_
_entity.id
_entity.type
_entity.pdbx_description
1 polymer ?
#
loop_
_entity_poly.entity_id
_entity_poly.type
_entity_poly.pdbx_seq_one_letter_code
_entity_poly.pdbx_strand_id
1 'polypeptide(L)' 'MTTKEVAALIRKTPHAVRQMRHRGIGPRGTRVGRDTLYPRDGVMAWLRALEQADPLAQRAAA' A
#
# COMPACT_ATOMS: atom_id res chain seq x y z
N MET A 1 -4.33 -10.35 -1.53
CA MET A 1 -4.29 -9.80 -0.16
C MET A 1 -5.58 -9.04 0.14
N THR A 2 -6.10 -9.09 1.36
CA THR A 2 -7.25 -8.31 1.82
C THR A 2 -6.83 -6.93 2.34
N THR A 3 -7.78 -6.03 2.57
CA THR A 3 -7.49 -4.72 3.20
C THR A 3 -6.93 -4.88 4.62
N LYS A 4 -7.29 -5.94 5.35
CA LYS A 4 -6.75 -6.23 6.68
C LYS A 4 -5.28 -6.66 6.61
N GLU A 5 -4.93 -7.50 5.65
CA GLU A 5 -3.56 -7.98 5.46
C GLU A 5 -2.63 -6.84 5.01
N VAL A 6 -3.08 -5.98 4.10
CA VAL A 6 -2.32 -4.78 3.72
C VAL A 6 -2.12 -3.85 4.92
N ALA A 7 -3.17 -3.64 5.72
CA ALA A 7 -3.09 -2.80 6.92
C ALA A 7 -2.07 -3.36 7.94
N ALA A 8 -2.08 -4.67 8.18
CA ALA A 8 -1.11 -5.33 9.03
C ALA A 8 0.33 -5.17 8.51
N LEU A 9 0.55 -5.34 7.20
CA LEU A 9 1.85 -5.20 6.55
C LEU A 9 2.48 -3.83 6.80
N ILE A 10 1.69 -2.75 6.68
CA ILE A 10 2.18 -1.37 6.83
C ILE A 10 1.97 -0.79 8.25
N ARG A 11 1.59 -1.63 9.21
CA ARG A 11 1.27 -1.23 10.60
C ARG A 11 0.24 -0.09 10.68
N LYS A 12 -0.86 -0.22 9.93
CA LYS A 12 -2.00 0.73 9.94
C LYS A 12 -3.32 0.00 10.22
N THR A 13 -4.40 0.76 10.35
CA THR A 13 -5.75 0.20 10.43
C THR A 13 -6.34 -0.02 9.04
N PRO A 14 -7.31 -0.95 8.87
CA PRO A 14 -8.03 -1.11 7.60
C PRO A 14 -8.72 0.18 7.13
N HIS A 15 -9.17 1.03 8.06
CA HIS A 15 -9.75 2.33 7.73
C HIS A 15 -8.72 3.28 7.12
N ALA A 16 -7.50 3.33 7.66
CA ALA A 16 -6.42 4.13 7.08
C ALA A 16 -6.07 3.69 5.66
N VAL A 17 -6.04 2.39 5.38
CA VAL A 17 -5.82 1.87 4.00
C VAL A 17 -6.95 2.30 3.06
N ARG A 18 -8.21 2.26 3.51
CA ARG A 18 -9.34 2.77 2.71
C ARG A 18 -9.21 4.28 2.43
N GLN A 19 -8.84 5.07 3.43
CA GLN A 19 -8.62 6.51 3.29
C GLN A 19 -7.46 6.82 2.33
N MET A 20 -6.35 6.09 2.40
CA MET A 20 -5.24 6.22 1.47
C MET A 20 -5.67 5.96 0.02
N ARG A 21 -6.48 4.91 -0.21
CA ARG A 21 -7.03 4.64 -1.55
C ARG A 21 -7.97 5.73 -2.02
N HIS A 22 -8.84 6.22 -1.15
CA HIS A 22 -9.73 7.34 -1.46
C HIS A 22 -8.95 8.59 -1.86
N ARG A 23 -7.80 8.83 -1.24
CA ARG A 23 -6.86 9.91 -1.56
C ARG A 23 -5.92 9.61 -2.74
N GLY A 24 -6.00 8.42 -3.36
CA GLY A 24 -5.15 8.03 -4.49
C GLY A 24 -3.71 7.67 -4.15
N ILE A 25 -3.34 7.58 -2.86
CA ILE A 25 -1.95 7.31 -2.40
C ILE A 25 -1.73 5.86 -1.92
N GLY A 26 -2.74 4.99 -2.07
CA GLY A 26 -2.69 3.60 -1.64
C GLY A 26 -2.41 2.60 -2.78
N PRO A 27 -2.20 1.31 -2.45
CA PRO A 27 -1.99 0.29 -3.45
C PRO A 27 -3.23 0.08 -4.32
N ARG A 28 -3.01 -0.26 -5.59
CA ARG A 28 -4.09 -0.62 -6.51
C ARG A 28 -4.76 -1.91 -6.03
N GLY A 29 -6.08 -1.86 -5.92
CA GLY A 29 -6.90 -3.00 -5.51
C GLY A 29 -8.12 -3.12 -6.41
N THR A 30 -8.52 -4.36 -6.67
CA THR A 30 -9.65 -4.71 -7.52
C THR A 30 -10.80 -5.17 -6.64
N ARG A 31 -12.02 -4.77 -7.00
CA ARG A 31 -13.22 -5.21 -6.29
C ARG A 31 -13.53 -6.66 -6.68
N VAL A 32 -13.68 -7.52 -5.67
CA VAL A 32 -14.06 -8.92 -5.81
C VAL A 32 -15.23 -9.17 -4.85
N GLY A 33 -16.44 -9.19 -5.40
CA GLY A 33 -17.67 -9.22 -4.61
C GLY A 33 -17.82 -7.99 -3.71
N ARG A 34 -17.91 -8.23 -2.39
CA ARG A 34 -18.02 -7.16 -1.38
C ARG A 34 -16.67 -6.63 -0.92
N ASP A 35 -15.59 -7.36 -1.21
CA ASP A 35 -14.25 -7.02 -0.74
C ASP A 35 -13.40 -6.36 -1.83
N THR A 36 -12.39 -5.62 -1.39
CA THR A 36 -11.30 -5.16 -2.26
C THR A 36 -10.08 -6.02 -1.97
N LEU A 37 -9.60 -6.69 -3.01
CA LEU A 37 -8.39 -7.50 -2.97
C LEU A 37 -7.24 -6.78 -3.68
N TYR A 38 -6.03 -7.03 -3.18
CA TYR A 38 -4.79 -6.46 -3.68
C TYR A 38 -3.88 -7.59 -4.16
N PRO A 39 -3.41 -7.55 -5.41
CA PRO A 39 -2.31 -8.39 -5.86
C PRO A 39 -1.10 -8.17 -4.94
N ARG A 40 -0.48 -9.26 -4.47
CA ARG A 40 0.63 -9.16 -3.48
C ARG A 40 1.83 -8.42 -4.09
N ASP A 41 2.19 -8.79 -5.30
CA ASP A 41 3.18 -8.12 -6.15
C ASP A 41 2.89 -6.62 -6.32
N GLY A 42 1.63 -6.25 -6.57
CA GLY A 42 1.20 -4.86 -6.68
C GLY A 42 1.38 -4.07 -5.38
N VAL A 43 1.07 -4.65 -4.23
CA VAL A 43 1.31 -4.02 -2.92
C VAL A 43 2.81 -3.83 -2.68
N MET A 44 3.63 -4.83 -2.98
CA MET A 44 5.09 -4.74 -2.81
C MET A 44 5.72 -3.72 -3.76
N ALA A 45 5.23 -3.62 -5.00
CA ALA A 45 5.69 -2.61 -5.96
C ALA A 45 5.38 -1.18 -5.48
N TRP A 46 4.18 -0.98 -4.91
CA TRP A 46 3.80 0.30 -4.31
C TRP A 46 4.71 0.67 -3.12
N LEU A 47 5.03 -0.28 -2.23
CA LEU A 47 5.96 -0.03 -1.11
C LEU A 47 7.36 0.35 -1.59
N ARG A 48 7.89 -0.35 -2.60
CA ARG A 48 9.19 -0.01 -3.21
C ARG A 48 9.18 1.39 -3.82
N ALA A 49 8.09 1.78 -4.46
CA ALA A 49 7.98 3.13 -5.03
C ALA A 49 7.98 4.21 -3.93
N LEU A 50 7.38 3.94 -2.77
CA LEU A 50 7.45 4.85 -1.61
C LEU A 50 8.86 4.96 -1.04
N GLU A 51 9.56 3.83 -0.90
CA GLU A 51 10.95 3.79 -0.45
C GLU A 51 11.88 4.54 -1.41
N GLN A 52 11.70 4.35 -2.72
CA GLN A 52 12.47 5.07 -3.75
C GLN A 52 12.16 6.56 -3.78
N ALA A 53 10.93 6.97 -3.45
CA ALA A 53 10.54 8.37 -3.40
C ALA A 53 10.95 9.05 -2.10
N ASP A 54 11.39 8.31 -1.08
CA ASP A 54 11.82 8.85 0.21
C ASP A 54 13.19 9.53 0.08
N PRO A 55 13.27 10.87 0.21
CA PRO A 55 14.54 11.59 0.09
C PRO A 55 15.53 11.25 1.21
N LEU A 56 15.09 10.67 2.33
CA LEU A 56 15.99 10.19 3.38
C LEU A 56 16.62 8.85 2.99
N ALA A 57 15.82 7.93 2.43
CA ALA A 57 16.33 6.66 1.91
C ALA A 57 17.34 6.86 0.77
N GLN A 58 17.08 7.82 -0.13
CA GLN A 58 18.00 8.17 -1.21
C GLN A 58 19.36 8.68 -0.72
N ARG A 59 19.41 9.38 0.43
CA ARG A 59 20.66 9.90 1.01
C ARG A 59 21.52 8.81 1.65
N ALA A 60 20.93 7.74 2.15
CA ALA A 60 21.65 6.63 2.79
C ALA A 60 22.31 5.68 1.76
N ALA A 61 21.89 5.74 0.50
CA ALA A 61 22.36 4.88 -0.58
C ALA A 61 23.46 5.52 -1.48
N ALA A 62 23.79 6.80 -1.24
CA ALA A 62 24.82 7.56 -1.95
C ALA A 62 26.11 7.66 -1.12
#